data_AF-A0A6N6KIL6-F1
#
_entry.id   AF-A0A6N6KIL6-F1
#
_cell.length_a   1.000
_cell.length_b   1.000
_cell.length_c   1.000
_cell.angle_alpha   90.00
_cell.angle_beta   90.00
_cell.angle_gamma   90.00
#
_symmetry.space_group_name_H-M   'P 1'
#
loop_
_entity.id
_entity.type
_entity.pdbx_description
1 polymer ?
#
loop_
_entity_poly.entity_id
_entity_poly.type
_entity_poly.pdbx_seq_one_letter_code
_entity_poly.pdbx_strand_id
1 'polypeptide(L)' 'MKVIFLLIFISLIVAVGFLVIFFWAVRNGQYDDDYTPSVRMLFDEDKPKSEG' A
#
# COMPACT_ATOMS: atom_id res chain seq x y z
N MET A 1 -34.74 14.63 4.64
CA MET A 1 -33.93 14.95 5.84
C MET A 1 -33.21 13.73 6.42
N LYS A 2 -33.87 12.61 6.75
CA LYS A 2 -33.20 11.38 7.27
C LYS A 2 -32.09 10.82 6.37
N VAL A 3 -32.28 10.87 5.04
CA VAL A 3 -31.31 10.38 4.06
C VAL A 3 -29.99 11.16 4.11
N ILE A 4 -30.04 12.47 4.41
CA ILE A 4 -28.82 13.30 4.49
C ILE A 4 -27.92 12.82 5.62
N PHE A 5 -28.50 12.51 6.79
CA PHE A 5 -27.74 11.96 7.92
C PHE A 5 -27.12 10.58 7.61
N LEU A 6 -27.83 9.72 6.86
CA LEU A 6 -27.29 8.43 6.39
C LEU A 6 -26.08 8.64 5.46
N LEU A 7 -26.20 9.57 4.52
CA LEU A 7 -25.12 9.87 3.58
C LEU A 7 -23.88 10.45 4.27
N ILE A 8 -24.07 11.31 5.27
CA ILE A 8 -22.97 11.84 6.10
C ILE A 8 -22.25 10.73 6.85
N PHE A 9 -22.99 9.76 7.41
CA PHE A 9 -22.38 8.64 8.12
C PHE A 9 -21.57 7.75 7.18
N ILE A 10 -22.11 7.45 5.99
CA ILE A 10 -21.42 6.67 4.96
C ILE A 10 -20.16 7.40 4.49
N SER A 11 -20.23 8.70 4.22
CA SER A 11 -19.05 9.46 3.78
C SER A 11 -17.96 9.51 4.85
N LEU A 12 -18.33 9.61 6.13
CA LEU A 12 -17.39 9.55 7.25
C LEU A 12 -16.69 8.19 7.32
N ILE A 13 -17.44 7.09 7.17
CA ILE A 13 -16.85 5.73 7.15
C ILE A 13 -15.86 5.60 5.99
N VAL A 14 -16.23 6.06 4.80
CA VAL A 14 -15.35 5.99 3.61
C VAL A 14 -14.09 6.81 3.85
N ALA A 15 -14.21 8.02 4.39
CA ALA A 15 -13.06 8.87 4.68
C ALA A 15 -12.10 8.24 5.70
N VAL A 16 -12.63 7.71 6.80
CA VAL A 16 -11.82 7.02 7.83
C VAL A 16 -11.20 5.74 7.26
N GLY A 17 -11.97 4.95 6.51
CA GLY A 17 -11.48 3.73 5.86
C GLY A 17 -10.32 4.01 4.90
N PHE A 18 -10.45 5.05 4.08
CA PHE A 18 -9.39 5.50 3.19
C PHE A 18 -8.13 5.89 3.96
N LEU A 19 -8.28 6.62 5.06
CA LEU A 19 -7.18 7.10 5.89
C LEU A 19 -6.46 5.94 6.62
N VAL A 20 -7.20 4.93 7.10
CA VAL A 20 -6.63 3.71 7.70
C VAL A 20 -5.85 2.90 6.66
N ILE A 21 -6.44 2.67 5.48
CA ILE A 21 -5.78 1.95 4.39
C ILE A 21 -4.52 2.69 3.95
N PHE A 22 -4.57 4.01 3.86
CA PHE A 22 -3.40 4.84 3.53
C PHE A 22 -2.25 4.63 4.51
N PHE A 23 -2.50 4.71 5.82
CA PHE A 23 -1.44 4.46 6.81
C PHE A 23 -0.93 3.01 6.79
N TRP A 24 -1.81 2.05 6.56
CA TRP A 24 -1.40 0.65 6.41
C TRP A 24 -0.47 0.46 5.20
N ALA A 25 -0.81 1.04 4.04
CA ALA A 25 0.00 0.96 2.83
C ALA A 25 1.39 1.62 3.00
N VAL A 26 1.43 2.79 3.65
CA VAL A 26 2.70 3.48 3.98
C VAL A 26 3.55 2.63 4.92
N ARG A 27 2.95 2.01 5.94
CA ARG A 27 3.67 1.16 6.89
C ARG A 27 4.13 -0.17 6.29
N ASN A 28 3.43 -0.70 5.29
CA ASN A 28 3.71 -2.02 4.71
C ASN A 28 4.91 -2.02 3.75
N GLY A 29 5.68 -0.93 3.68
CA GLY A 29 6.88 -0.86 2.85
C GLY A 29 6.59 -0.90 1.34
N GLN A 30 5.37 -0.57 0.92
CA GLN A 30 5.02 -0.52 -0.52
C GLN A 30 5.88 0.47 -1.30
N TYR A 31 6.44 1.46 -0.60
CA TYR A 31 7.36 2.46 -1.15
C TYR A 31 8.83 2.07 -1.04
N ASP A 32 9.16 0.94 -0.42
CA ASP A 32 10.56 0.52 -0.23
C ASP A 32 11.16 -0.09 -1.52
N ASP A 33 10.34 -0.33 -2.54
CA ASP A 33 10.79 -0.78 -3.86
C ASP A 33 11.17 0.40 -4.76
N ASP A 34 12.23 1.12 -4.37
CA ASP A 34 12.79 2.25 -5.12
C ASP A 34 13.46 1.83 -6.45
N TYR A 35 13.70 0.52 -6.63
CA TYR A 35 14.33 -0.06 -7.81
C TYR A 35 13.37 -1.02 -8.50
N THR A 36 12.93 -0.66 -9.71
CA THR A 36 11.92 -1.41 -10.45
C THR A 36 12.24 -2.90 -10.49
N PRO A 37 11.26 -3.79 -10.25
CA PRO A 37 11.47 -5.23 -10.14
C PRO A 37 12.16 -5.84 -11.37
N SER A 38 11.92 -5.30 -12.57
CA SER A 38 12.59 -5.73 -13.80
C SER A 38 14.10 -5.47 -13.78
N VAL A 39 14.55 -4.37 -13.17
CA VAL A 39 15.98 -4.02 -13.07
C VAL A 39 16.65 -4.89 -12.02
N ARG A 40 16.00 -5.09 -10.88
CA ARG A 40 16.47 -6.01 -9.83
C ARG A 40 16.68 -7.42 -10.39
N MET A 41 15.71 -7.92 -11.15
CA MET A 41 15.78 -9.26 -11.74
C MET A 41 16.94 -9.43 -12.73
N LEU A 42 17.28 -8.39 -13.50
CA LEU A 42 18.41 -8.42 -14.44
C LEU A 42 19.78 -8.50 -13.74
N PHE A 43 19.89 -8.03 -12.50
CA PHE A 43 21.17 -7.97 -11.77
C PHE A 43 21.25 -8.95 -10.59
N ASP A 44 20.13 -9.58 -10.19
CA ASP A 44 20.11 -10.60 -9.14
C ASP A 44 20.56 -11.98 -9.65
N GLU A 45 20.54 -12.24 -10.97
CA GLU A 45 21.09 -13.49 -11.55
C GLU A 45 22.61 -13.62 -11.39
N ASP A 46 23.32 -12.50 -11.19
CA ASP A 46 24.79 -12.47 -11.04
C ASP A 46 25.28 -12.67 -9.59
N LYS A 47 24.39 -12.76 -8.60
CA LYS A 47 24.80 -12.98 -7.19
C LYS A 47 24.97 -14.48 -6.91
N PRO A 48 26.15 -14.95 -6.46
CA PRO A 48 26.31 -16.33 -6.05
C PRO A 48 25.38 -16.60 -4.87
N LYS A 49 24.56 -17.65 -5.01
CA LYS A 49 23.67 -18.13 -3.94
C LYS A 49 24.55 -18.63 -2.79
N SER A 50 24.79 -17.77 -1.80
CA SER A 50 25.37 -18.20 -0.53
C SER A 50 24.28 -18.97 0.21
N GLU A 51 24.24 -20.28 -0.03
CA GLU A 51 23.45 -21.23 0.75
C GLU A 51 23.95 -21.23 2.20
N GLY A 52 23.02 -20.98 3.14
CA GLY A 52 23.21 -21.09 4.58
C GLY A 52 21.90 -21.50 5.23
#